data_AF-A0AAZ3S6M4-F1
#
_entry.id   AF-A0AAZ3S6M4-F1
#
_cell.length_a   1.000
_cell.length_b   1.000
_cell.length_c   1.000
_cell.angle_alpha   90.00
_cell.angle_beta   90.00
_cell.angle_gamma   90.00
#
_symmetry.space_group_name_H-M   'P 1'
#
loop_
_entity.id
_entity.type
_entity.pdbx_description
1 polymer ?
#
loop_
_entity_poly.entity_id
_entity_poly.type
_entity_poly.pdbx_seq_one_letter_code
_entity_poly.pdbx_strand_id
1 'polypeptide(L)'
;MEVFGNIRSLMAFRLTGGTKDYIVVGSDSGLIMILEYHLSNNTFEKIHQETFGKSGCRGIIPGQFLAVDPQGQFSRDGAIEKQKLVYILNRDAAARLTISSPLEVHKANLLVYHVVGVDVGFENPMFACLETDYEEADNDPTREAASNTQQTLTFYELDLGLNHVVCKYSEALEVHGNFLITVPGGSHGPSGVFICSENYITYKNFGNQPDIRCPIPRRRNDLYDSERHNLRLLSHPQDHVLFPGPNGAGGHLQGHPGDR
;
A
#
# COMPACT_ATOMS: atom_id res chain seq x y z
N MET A 1 15.14 21.51 -0.23
CA MET A 1 15.43 20.74 1.00
C MET A 1 16.06 19.44 0.57
N GLU A 2 17.28 19.17 1.00
CA GLU A 2 17.89 17.84 0.88
C GLU A 2 17.54 17.06 2.15
N VAL A 3 17.02 15.83 1.98
CA VAL A 3 16.53 15.01 3.10
C VAL A 3 17.61 14.08 3.67
N PHE A 4 18.71 13.89 2.94
CA PHE A 4 19.83 13.01 3.32
C PHE A 4 19.41 11.58 3.72
N GLY A 5 18.44 11.03 2.99
CA GLY A 5 17.91 9.67 3.17
C GLY A 5 17.04 9.24 1.98
N ASN A 6 16.55 8.01 2.01
CA ASN A 6 15.71 7.47 0.96
C ASN A 6 14.24 7.64 1.33
N ILE A 7 13.53 8.51 0.61
CA ILE A 7 12.07 8.57 0.69
C ILE A 7 11.52 7.34 -0.01
N ARG A 8 10.82 6.49 0.74
CA ARG A 8 10.24 5.23 0.26
C ARG A 8 8.74 5.37 0.02
N SER A 9 8.09 6.24 0.78
CA SER A 9 6.67 6.54 0.63
C SER A 9 6.37 7.98 1.04
N LEU A 10 5.41 8.60 0.36
CA LEU A 10 5.04 10.00 0.55
C LEU A 10 3.55 10.16 0.30
N MET A 11 2.82 10.69 1.28
CA MET A 11 1.37 10.93 1.16
C MET A 11 1.02 12.30 1.74
N ALA A 12 0.09 12.99 1.09
CA ALA A 12 -0.51 14.20 1.63
C ALA A 12 -1.80 13.85 2.38
N PHE A 13 -2.12 14.60 3.43
CA PHE A 13 -3.38 14.47 4.15
C PHE A 13 -3.84 15.80 4.72
N ARG A 14 -5.15 15.90 4.97
CA ARG A 14 -5.77 17.07 5.56
C ARG A 14 -6.58 16.67 6.77
N LEU A 15 -6.35 17.34 7.90
CA LEU A 15 -7.21 17.17 9.07
C LEU A 15 -8.62 17.65 8.78
N THR A 16 -9.63 16.99 9.35
CA THR A 16 -11.04 17.39 9.21
C THR A 16 -11.25 18.88 9.54
N GLY A 17 -11.85 19.59 8.59
CA GLY A 17 -12.10 21.04 8.70
C GLY A 17 -10.86 21.93 8.55
N GLY A 18 -9.69 21.36 8.26
CA GLY A 18 -8.48 22.10 7.91
C GLY A 18 -8.53 22.67 6.50
N THR A 19 -7.70 23.68 6.23
CA THR A 19 -7.57 24.31 4.91
C THR A 19 -6.23 24.03 4.24
N LYS A 20 -5.34 23.31 4.94
CA LYS A 20 -3.96 23.05 4.54
C LYS A 20 -3.64 21.57 4.63
N ASP A 21 -2.89 21.08 3.65
CA ASP A 21 -2.41 19.70 3.62
C ASP A 21 -1.06 19.60 4.33
N TYR A 22 -0.92 18.53 5.11
CA TYR A 22 0.34 18.05 5.65
C TYR A 22 0.90 16.95 4.76
N ILE A 23 2.17 16.65 4.93
CA ILE A 23 2.85 15.57 4.21
C ILE A 23 3.40 14.58 5.22
N VAL A 24 2.98 13.33 5.15
CA VAL A 24 3.58 12.23 5.88
C VAL A 24 4.63 11.54 5.02
N VAL A 25 5.80 11.26 5.60
CA VAL A 25 6.97 10.70 4.92
C VAL A 25 7.38 9.40 5.60
N GLY A 26 7.39 8.32 4.82
CA GLY A 26 8.06 7.06 5.18
C GLY A 26 9.43 7.00 4.50
N SER A 27 10.47 6.79 5.29
CA SER A 27 11.86 6.79 4.82
C SER A 27 12.64 5.58 5.35
N ASP A 28 13.93 5.50 5.00
CA ASP A 28 14.87 4.54 5.58
C ASP A 28 15.37 4.93 6.98
N SER A 29 14.84 5.97 7.62
CA SER A 29 15.32 6.40 8.94
C SER A 29 14.79 5.54 10.11
N GLY A 30 13.73 4.75 9.91
CA GLY A 30 13.01 4.08 11.01
C GLY A 30 12.14 5.03 11.83
N LEU A 31 11.80 6.19 11.24
CA LEU A 31 11.00 7.27 11.83
C LEU A 31 9.81 7.58 10.91
N ILE A 32 8.67 7.91 11.51
CA ILE A 32 7.56 8.58 10.81
C ILE A 32 7.74 10.08 10.96
N MET A 33 7.64 10.81 9.86
CA MET A 33 7.80 12.27 9.85
C MET A 33 6.59 12.94 9.21
N ILE A 34 6.10 14.01 9.85
CA ILE A 34 5.04 14.85 9.29
C ILE A 34 5.59 16.25 9.07
N LEU A 35 5.43 16.74 7.84
CA LEU A 35 5.91 18.02 7.37
C LEU A 35 4.75 18.96 7.05
N GLU A 36 4.98 20.25 7.25
CA GLU A 36 4.11 21.34 6.83
C GLU A 36 4.90 22.34 5.99
N TYR A 37 4.34 22.77 4.88
CA TYR A 37 4.98 23.77 4.02
C TYR A 37 4.63 25.20 4.44
N HIS A 38 5.61 26.03 4.76
CA HIS A 38 5.43 27.44 5.11
C HIS A 38 5.77 28.35 3.94
N LEU A 39 4.74 28.97 3.35
CA LEU A 39 4.90 29.88 2.21
C LEU A 39 5.73 31.12 2.54
N SER A 40 5.62 31.66 3.76
CA SER A 40 6.33 32.86 4.18
C SER A 40 7.85 32.73 4.08
N ASN A 41 8.35 31.52 4.38
CA ASN A 41 9.78 31.22 4.42
C ASN A 41 10.22 30.32 3.26
N ASN A 42 9.26 29.82 2.46
CA ASN A 42 9.48 28.84 1.39
C ASN A 42 10.21 27.58 1.89
N THR A 43 9.80 27.05 3.04
CA THR A 43 10.45 25.91 3.71
C THR A 43 9.44 24.87 4.19
N PHE A 44 9.86 23.61 4.22
CA PHE A 44 9.15 22.57 4.96
C PHE A 44 9.60 22.59 6.41
N GLU A 45 8.65 22.71 7.32
CA GLU A 45 8.86 22.57 8.75
C GLU A 45 8.42 21.18 9.20
N LYS A 46 9.21 20.59 10.10
CA LYS A 46 8.93 19.28 10.67
C LYS A 46 8.01 19.45 11.87
N ILE A 47 6.74 19.10 11.68
CA ILE A 47 5.70 19.24 12.71
C ILE A 47 5.75 18.08 13.69
N HIS A 48 6.00 16.87 13.20
CA HIS A 48 6.13 15.69 14.04
C HIS A 48 7.26 14.78 13.57
N GLN A 49 7.89 14.10 14.52
CA GLN A 49 8.87 13.04 14.26
C GLN A 49 8.83 12.02 15.38
N GLU A 50 8.60 10.76 15.03
CA GLU A 50 8.53 9.69 16.00
C GLU A 50 9.27 8.44 15.53
N THR A 51 10.00 7.83 16.46
CA THR A 51 10.79 6.63 16.21
C THR A 51 9.94 5.39 16.41
N PHE A 52 9.91 4.52 15.40
CA PHE A 52 9.25 3.23 15.49
C PHE A 52 10.18 2.04 15.25
N GLY A 53 11.38 2.27 14.71
CA GLY A 53 12.26 1.18 14.32
C GLY A 53 13.71 1.60 14.10
N LYS A 54 14.48 0.64 13.57
CA LYS A 54 15.89 0.85 13.20
C LYS A 54 15.97 1.41 11.79
N SER A 55 17.00 2.20 11.52
CA SER A 55 17.29 2.70 10.18
C SER A 55 17.69 1.58 9.19
N GLY A 56 17.54 1.89 7.91
CA GLY A 56 17.77 1.06 6.73
C GLY A 56 16.48 0.59 6.04
N CYS A 57 16.57 0.28 4.75
CA CYS A 57 15.51 -0.37 3.98
C CYS A 57 15.41 -1.86 4.37
N ARG A 58 14.66 -2.15 5.44
CA ARG A 58 14.49 -3.51 5.97
C ARG A 58 13.14 -4.09 5.54
N GLY A 59 13.07 -5.42 5.42
CA GLY A 59 11.84 -6.13 5.04
C GLY A 59 10.72 -6.00 6.07
N ILE A 60 11.07 -6.09 7.37
CA ILE A 60 10.12 -6.09 8.48
C ILE A 60 9.95 -4.75 9.19
N ILE A 61 10.74 -3.71 8.86
CA ILE A 61 10.58 -2.38 9.47
C ILE A 61 9.75 -1.49 8.55
N PRO A 62 8.72 -0.78 9.06
CA PRO A 62 7.88 0.11 8.26
C PRO A 62 8.66 1.22 7.52
N GLY A 63 8.01 1.78 6.51
CA GLY A 63 8.52 2.84 5.64
C GLY A 63 8.21 2.61 4.15
N GLN A 64 7.94 1.36 3.75
CA GLN A 64 7.69 1.01 2.34
C GLN A 64 6.30 1.44 1.86
N PHE A 65 5.28 1.21 2.69
CA PHE A 65 3.89 1.42 2.31
C PHE A 65 3.23 2.39 3.27
N LEU A 66 2.67 3.45 2.72
CA LEU A 66 1.99 4.49 3.47
C LEU A 66 0.58 4.66 2.94
N ALA A 67 -0.40 4.65 3.85
CA ALA A 67 -1.78 4.91 3.55
C ALA A 67 -2.34 5.93 4.54
N VAL A 68 -3.23 6.79 4.06
CA VAL A 68 -3.90 7.81 4.87
C VAL A 68 -5.39 7.69 4.60
N ASP A 69 -6.19 7.83 5.66
CA ASP A 69 -7.62 8.10 5.54
C ASP A 69 -7.88 9.35 4.70
N PRO A 70 -8.80 9.32 3.73
CA PRO A 70 -9.20 10.52 2.99
C PRO A 70 -9.72 11.67 3.87
N GLN A 71 -10.28 11.40 5.05
CA GLN A 71 -10.65 12.46 6.03
C GLN A 71 -9.50 12.85 6.97
N GLY A 72 -8.32 12.26 6.81
CA GLY A 72 -7.11 12.57 7.59
C GLY A 72 -7.14 12.10 9.04
N GLN A 73 -7.93 11.08 9.37
CA GLN A 73 -8.07 10.57 10.74
C GLN A 73 -6.97 9.59 11.16
N PHE A 74 -6.32 8.90 10.20
CA PHE A 74 -5.16 8.05 10.49
C PHE A 74 -4.10 8.13 9.39
N SER A 75 -2.87 7.82 9.78
CA SER A 75 -1.81 7.40 8.87
C SER A 75 -1.32 6.02 9.25
N ARG A 76 -1.21 5.12 8.27
CA ARG A 76 -0.68 3.77 8.43
C ARG A 76 0.65 3.67 7.72
N ASP A 77 1.69 3.30 8.47
CA ASP A 77 2.98 2.90 7.93
C ASP A 77 3.13 1.38 8.01
N GLY A 78 3.61 0.74 6.95
CA GLY A 78 3.85 -0.69 6.95
C GLY A 78 5.09 -1.11 6.19
N ALA A 79 5.63 -2.21 6.67
CA ALA A 79 6.75 -2.90 6.08
C ALA A 79 6.28 -3.80 4.92
N ILE A 80 7.24 -4.39 4.20
CA ILE A 80 6.96 -5.40 3.17
C ILE A 80 6.42 -6.67 3.82
N GLU A 81 6.86 -6.97 5.04
CA GLU A 81 6.47 -8.15 5.78
C GLU A 81 6.18 -7.82 7.23
N LYS A 82 5.23 -8.52 7.83
CA LYS A 82 4.96 -8.56 9.28
C LYS A 82 4.44 -7.27 9.92
N GLN A 83 5.24 -6.22 9.99
CA GLN A 83 4.93 -5.03 10.79
C GLN A 83 4.03 -4.04 10.05
N LYS A 84 2.98 -3.62 10.75
CA LYS A 84 2.05 -2.55 10.37
C LYS A 84 1.79 -1.71 11.60
N LEU A 85 1.90 -0.39 11.47
CA LEU A 85 1.68 0.58 12.53
C LEU A 85 0.61 1.57 12.07
N VAL A 86 -0.36 1.83 12.94
CA VAL A 86 -1.44 2.78 12.69
C VAL A 86 -1.34 3.92 13.70
N TYR A 87 -1.28 5.14 13.20
CA TYR A 87 -1.23 6.36 13.99
C TYR A 87 -2.56 7.10 13.84
N ILE A 88 -3.17 7.47 14.97
CA ILE A 88 -4.35 8.33 14.98
C ILE A 88 -3.87 9.77 14.89
N LEU A 89 -4.45 10.53 13.95
CA LEU A 89 -4.16 11.93 13.73
C LEU A 89 -5.31 12.76 14.28
N ASN A 90 -4.99 13.74 15.11
CA ASN A 90 -6.00 14.58 15.74
C ASN A 90 -5.56 16.05 15.78
N ARG A 91 -6.44 16.93 16.25
CA ARG A 91 -6.16 18.35 16.47
C ARG A 91 -6.38 18.69 17.94
N ASP A 92 -5.47 19.46 18.50
CA ASP A 92 -5.65 20.02 19.85
C ASP A 92 -6.61 21.23 19.84
N ALA A 93 -6.88 21.80 21.01
CA ALA A 93 -7.72 22.98 21.16
C ALA A 93 -7.15 24.24 20.46
N ALA A 94 -5.86 24.24 20.12
CA ALA A 94 -5.19 25.29 19.36
C ALA A 94 -5.09 24.97 17.85
N ALA A 95 -5.85 23.95 17.38
CA ALA A 95 -5.85 23.48 16.00
C ALA A 95 -4.49 22.96 15.48
N ARG A 96 -3.59 22.57 16.39
CA ARG A 96 -2.31 21.95 16.03
C ARG A 96 -2.48 20.45 15.87
N LEU A 97 -1.78 19.89 14.89
CA LEU A 97 -1.71 18.44 14.69
C LEU A 97 -1.14 17.74 15.92
N THR A 98 -1.82 16.68 16.36
CA THR A 98 -1.35 15.75 17.37
C THR A 98 -1.45 14.32 16.82
N ILE A 99 -0.63 13.43 17.37
CA ILE A 99 -0.52 12.04 16.92
C ILE A 99 -0.45 11.13 18.14
N SER A 100 -1.16 10.00 18.06
CA SER A 100 -1.15 8.99 19.11
C SER A 100 0.12 8.14 19.07
N SER A 101 0.37 7.39 20.14
CA SER A 101 1.23 6.20 20.06
C SER A 101 0.71 5.24 18.97
N PRO A 102 1.60 4.46 18.33
CA PRO A 102 1.20 3.55 17.27
C PRO A 102 0.39 2.37 17.81
N LEU A 103 -0.62 1.98 17.04
CA LEU A 103 -1.33 0.72 17.20
C LEU A 103 -0.69 -0.34 16.30
N GLU A 104 -0.32 -1.47 16.87
CA GLU A 104 0.38 -2.54 16.16
C GLU A 104 -0.59 -3.56 15.56
N VAL A 105 -0.43 -3.84 14.27
CA VAL A 105 -1.27 -4.82 13.53
C VAL A 105 -0.38 -5.87 12.87
N HIS A 106 0.48 -6.48 13.70
CA HIS A 106 1.50 -7.39 13.24
C HIS A 106 0.92 -8.76 12.91
N LYS A 107 1.32 -9.32 11.76
CA LYS A 107 1.03 -10.72 11.41
C LYS A 107 2.27 -11.35 10.79
N ALA A 108 2.85 -12.34 11.46
CA ALA A 108 4.05 -13.03 10.95
C ALA A 108 3.75 -13.71 9.60
N ASN A 109 4.81 -13.98 8.83
CA ASN A 109 4.73 -14.73 7.57
C ASN A 109 3.77 -14.15 6.53
N LEU A 110 3.54 -12.83 6.59
CA LEU A 110 2.61 -12.14 5.72
C LEU A 110 3.34 -11.08 4.89
N LEU A 111 3.36 -11.28 3.57
CA LEU A 111 3.82 -10.30 2.60
C LEU A 111 2.71 -9.30 2.29
N VAL A 112 3.09 -8.03 2.14
CA VAL A 112 2.19 -6.94 1.74
C VAL A 112 2.65 -6.41 0.39
N TYR A 113 1.72 -6.34 -0.57
CA TYR A 113 1.99 -5.88 -1.94
C TYR A 113 1.61 -4.43 -2.16
N HIS A 114 0.48 -4.01 -1.59
CA HIS A 114 0.00 -2.63 -1.70
C HIS A 114 -1.01 -2.33 -0.61
N VAL A 115 -1.12 -1.06 -0.22
CA VAL A 115 -2.06 -0.60 0.81
C VAL A 115 -2.68 0.73 0.41
N VAL A 116 -3.96 0.90 0.69
CA VAL A 116 -4.69 2.17 0.51
C VAL A 116 -5.63 2.44 1.68
N GLY A 117 -5.86 3.71 1.99
CA GLY A 117 -6.98 4.12 2.83
C GLY A 117 -8.29 3.94 2.07
N VAL A 118 -9.34 3.48 2.75
CA VAL A 118 -10.68 3.30 2.17
C VAL A 118 -11.54 4.48 2.61
N ASP A 119 -12.14 5.19 1.65
CA ASP A 119 -12.98 6.34 1.97
C ASP A 119 -14.33 5.86 2.51
N VAL A 120 -14.51 5.89 3.83
CA VAL A 120 -15.74 5.46 4.50
C VAL A 120 -16.56 6.64 5.02
N GLY A 121 -16.25 7.86 4.57
CA GLY A 121 -16.83 9.07 5.14
C GLY A 121 -16.43 9.24 6.61
N PHE A 122 -17.41 9.35 7.50
CA PHE A 122 -17.21 9.57 8.95
C PHE A 122 -17.40 8.31 9.81
N GLU A 123 -17.53 7.14 9.18
CA GLU A 123 -17.48 5.86 9.87
C GLU A 123 -16.06 5.56 10.39
N ASN A 124 -15.92 4.50 11.18
CA ASN A 124 -14.61 4.05 11.66
C ASN A 124 -13.63 3.88 10.48
N PRO A 125 -12.47 4.55 10.49
CA PRO A 125 -11.55 4.55 9.36
C PRO A 125 -11.07 3.14 9.00
N MET A 126 -10.91 2.89 7.70
CA MET A 126 -10.46 1.59 7.20
C MET A 126 -9.27 1.73 6.25
N PHE A 127 -8.45 0.68 6.18
CA PHE A 127 -7.45 0.50 5.13
C PHE A 127 -7.53 -0.90 4.54
N ALA A 128 -7.22 -1.01 3.25
CA ALA A 128 -7.20 -2.26 2.52
C ALA A 128 -5.77 -2.62 2.12
N CYS A 129 -5.42 -3.89 2.25
CA CYS A 129 -4.11 -4.44 1.91
C CYS A 129 -4.25 -5.60 0.93
N LEU A 130 -3.35 -5.68 -0.05
CA LEU A 130 -3.08 -6.90 -0.80
C LEU A 130 -2.00 -7.70 -0.08
N GLU A 131 -2.31 -8.93 0.31
CA GLU A 131 -1.47 -9.71 1.23
C GLU A 131 -1.33 -11.16 0.79
N THR A 132 -0.25 -11.83 1.21
CA THR A 132 -0.06 -13.27 0.99
C THR A 132 0.60 -13.87 2.20
N ASP A 133 -0.04 -14.89 2.77
CA ASP A 133 0.50 -15.67 3.86
C ASP A 133 1.34 -16.82 3.29
N TYR A 134 2.63 -16.84 3.61
CA TYR A 134 3.57 -17.81 3.05
C TYR A 134 4.00 -18.86 4.07
N GLU A 135 3.39 -18.91 5.27
CA GLU A 135 3.75 -19.87 6.32
C GLU A 135 3.70 -21.32 5.83
N GLU A 136 2.64 -21.71 5.12
CA GLU A 136 2.51 -23.07 4.58
C GLU A 136 3.55 -23.36 3.48
N ALA A 137 3.83 -22.37 2.62
CA ALA A 137 4.79 -22.52 1.53
C ALA A 137 6.22 -22.75 2.03
N ASP A 138 6.62 -22.09 3.13
CA ASP A 138 7.93 -22.28 3.75
C ASP A 138 8.11 -23.67 4.38
N ASN A 139 7.02 -24.29 4.80
CA ASN A 139 7.02 -25.59 5.45
C ASN A 139 6.79 -26.77 4.48
N ASP A 140 6.53 -26.49 3.20
CA ASP A 140 6.25 -27.50 2.17
C ASP A 140 7.46 -27.75 1.24
N PRO A 141 8.19 -28.87 1.39
CA PRO A 141 9.30 -29.21 0.52
C PRO A 141 8.89 -29.56 -0.92
N THR A 142 7.60 -29.84 -1.18
CA THR A 142 7.09 -30.20 -2.51
C THR A 142 6.85 -28.99 -3.41
N ARG A 143 6.72 -27.79 -2.81
CA ARG A 143 6.39 -26.51 -3.47
C ARG A 143 4.97 -26.45 -4.05
N GLU A 144 4.12 -27.41 -3.73
CA GLU A 144 2.72 -27.39 -4.12
C GLU A 144 1.97 -26.28 -3.39
N ALA A 145 2.23 -26.09 -2.09
CA ALA A 145 1.65 -25.02 -1.29
C ALA A 145 1.93 -23.65 -1.90
N ALA A 146 3.19 -23.37 -2.28
CA ALA A 146 3.58 -22.10 -2.90
C ALA A 146 2.83 -21.80 -4.22
N SER A 147 2.47 -22.84 -4.98
CA SER A 147 1.72 -22.68 -6.24
C SER A 147 0.22 -22.46 -5.98
N ASN A 148 -0.29 -22.93 -4.85
CA ASN A 148 -1.69 -22.84 -4.46
C ASN A 148 -1.99 -21.65 -3.54
N THR A 149 -0.96 -21.01 -2.95
CA THR A 149 -1.13 -19.84 -2.09
C THR A 149 -1.79 -18.70 -2.86
N GLN A 150 -2.95 -18.26 -2.39
CA GLN A 150 -3.69 -17.15 -2.99
C GLN A 150 -3.36 -15.83 -2.30
N GLN A 151 -3.31 -14.76 -3.09
CA GLN A 151 -3.28 -13.41 -2.55
C GLN A 151 -4.66 -13.07 -1.98
N THR A 152 -4.71 -12.40 -0.83
CA THR A 152 -5.94 -11.95 -0.19
C THR A 152 -6.05 -10.43 -0.23
N LEU A 153 -7.27 -9.92 -0.37
CA LEU A 153 -7.61 -8.54 -0.05
C LEU A 153 -8.14 -8.48 1.38
N THR A 154 -7.40 -7.82 2.26
CA THR A 154 -7.74 -7.69 3.68
C THR A 154 -8.13 -6.25 4.01
N PHE A 155 -9.30 -6.06 4.62
CA PHE A 155 -9.74 -4.78 5.18
C PHE A 155 -9.52 -4.77 6.69
N TYR A 156 -8.82 -3.76 7.15
CA TYR A 156 -8.60 -3.48 8.56
C TYR A 156 -9.40 -2.23 8.95
N GLU A 157 -10.08 -2.31 10.08
CA GLU A 157 -10.86 -1.22 10.65
C GLU A 157 -10.21 -0.73 11.94
N LEU A 158 -10.06 0.58 12.05
CA LEU A 158 -9.62 1.26 13.24
C LEU A 158 -10.86 1.65 14.07
N ASP A 159 -11.07 0.94 15.18
CA ASP A 159 -12.12 1.29 16.13
C ASP A 159 -11.62 2.42 17.04
N LEU A 160 -12.13 3.63 16.82
CA LEU A 160 -11.74 4.82 17.57
C LEU A 160 -12.23 4.79 19.02
N GLY A 161 -13.31 4.07 19.32
CA GLY A 161 -13.86 3.95 20.67
C GLY A 161 -13.06 3.00 21.55
N LEU A 162 -12.63 1.88 20.98
CA LEU A 162 -11.83 0.85 21.65
C LEU A 162 -10.32 1.03 21.47
N ASN A 163 -9.89 1.96 20.60
CA ASN A 163 -8.49 2.29 20.31
C ASN A 163 -7.66 1.06 19.91
N HIS A 164 -8.20 0.25 18.99
CA HIS A 164 -7.53 -0.93 18.43
C HIS A 164 -7.90 -1.12 16.97
N VAL A 165 -7.08 -1.89 16.25
CA VAL A 165 -7.32 -2.22 14.84
C VAL A 165 -7.72 -3.68 14.73
N VAL A 166 -8.78 -3.95 13.98
CA VAL A 166 -9.29 -5.30 13.74
C VAL A 166 -9.30 -5.63 12.25
N CYS A 167 -9.05 -6.90 11.93
CA CYS A 167 -9.31 -7.42 10.58
C CYS A 167 -10.81 -7.59 10.41
N LYS A 168 -11.46 -6.70 9.65
CA LYS A 168 -12.91 -6.70 9.45
C LYS A 168 -13.34 -7.70 8.39
N TYR A 169 -12.57 -7.80 7.31
CA TYR A 169 -12.87 -8.65 6.17
C TYR A 169 -11.58 -9.13 5.51
N SER A 170 -11.55 -10.36 5.02
CA SER A 170 -10.43 -10.91 4.26
C SER A 170 -10.98 -11.90 3.25
N GLU A 171 -10.61 -11.75 1.99
CA GLU A 171 -11.06 -12.62 0.91
C GLU A 171 -9.94 -12.92 -0.07
N ALA A 172 -9.87 -14.17 -0.52
CA ALA A 172 -8.91 -14.59 -1.53
C ALA A 172 -9.26 -14.02 -2.91
N LEU A 173 -8.25 -13.61 -3.64
CA LEU A 173 -8.38 -13.10 -5.00
C LEU A 173 -8.22 -14.23 -6.02
N GLU A 174 -9.08 -14.24 -7.02
CA GLU A 174 -8.98 -15.14 -8.17
C GLU A 174 -7.70 -14.88 -8.98
N VAL A 175 -7.30 -13.61 -9.07
CA VAL A 175 -6.12 -13.16 -9.82
C VAL A 175 -5.30 -12.23 -8.96
N HIS A 176 -3.98 -12.46 -8.93
CA HIS A 176 -3.03 -11.64 -8.19
C HIS A 176 -3.10 -10.17 -8.64
N GLY A 177 -3.47 -9.31 -7.69
CA GLY A 177 -3.43 -7.85 -7.81
C GLY A 177 -2.04 -7.31 -7.50
N ASN A 178 -1.72 -6.16 -8.08
CA ASN A 178 -0.43 -5.50 -7.88
C ASN A 178 -0.57 -4.07 -7.34
N PHE A 179 -1.75 -3.47 -7.43
CA PHE A 179 -1.99 -2.10 -6.99
C PHE A 179 -3.46 -1.91 -6.60
N LEU A 180 -3.71 -1.07 -5.61
CA LEU A 180 -5.06 -0.70 -5.17
C LEU A 180 -5.31 0.78 -5.44
N ILE A 181 -6.54 1.13 -5.78
CA ILE A 181 -6.99 2.52 -5.93
C ILE A 181 -8.20 2.75 -5.03
N THR A 182 -8.13 3.80 -4.20
CA THR A 182 -9.26 4.22 -3.36
C THR A 182 -10.42 4.73 -4.22
N VAL A 183 -11.63 4.27 -3.93
CA VAL A 183 -12.86 4.81 -4.52
C VAL A 183 -13.49 5.79 -3.53
N PRO A 184 -13.87 7.01 -3.96
CA PRO A 184 -14.55 7.97 -3.09
C PRO A 184 -15.81 7.38 -2.44
N GLY A 185 -16.05 7.73 -1.18
CA GLY A 185 -17.12 7.21 -0.35
C GLY A 185 -17.98 8.29 0.30
N GLY A 186 -18.76 7.88 1.29
CA GLY A 186 -19.70 8.75 2.00
C GLY A 186 -20.71 9.41 1.06
N SER A 187 -20.79 10.74 1.08
CA SER A 187 -21.66 11.53 0.20
C SER A 187 -21.13 11.67 -1.23
N HIS A 188 -19.89 11.25 -1.50
CA HIS A 188 -19.21 11.49 -2.78
C HIS A 188 -19.09 10.25 -3.66
N GLY A 189 -19.43 9.07 -3.15
CA GLY A 189 -19.37 7.85 -3.92
C GLY A 189 -19.64 6.58 -3.12
N PRO A 190 -19.50 5.41 -3.75
CA PRO A 190 -19.88 4.14 -3.17
C PRO A 190 -18.86 3.54 -2.19
N SER A 191 -17.70 4.18 -1.98
CA SER A 191 -16.55 3.61 -1.25
C SER A 191 -15.96 2.37 -1.95
N GLY A 192 -15.07 1.65 -1.26
CA GLY A 192 -14.40 0.46 -1.74
C GLY A 192 -13.07 0.76 -2.44
N VAL A 193 -12.60 -0.23 -3.21
CA VAL A 193 -11.30 -0.18 -3.88
C VAL A 193 -11.39 -0.75 -5.29
N PHE A 194 -10.58 -0.24 -6.20
CA PHE A 194 -10.24 -0.96 -7.42
C PHE A 194 -8.96 -1.76 -7.20
N ILE A 195 -9.02 -3.04 -7.55
CA ILE A 195 -7.90 -3.96 -7.58
C ILE A 195 -7.39 -3.98 -9.01
N CYS A 196 -6.15 -3.52 -9.19
CA CYS A 196 -5.46 -3.62 -10.47
C CYS A 196 -4.75 -4.97 -10.50
N SER A 197 -5.16 -5.82 -11.42
CA SER A 197 -4.57 -7.13 -11.65
C SER A 197 -4.11 -7.22 -13.10
N GLU A 198 -3.43 -8.32 -13.41
CA GLU A 198 -3.07 -8.58 -14.80
C GLU A 198 -4.33 -8.71 -15.67
N ASN A 199 -4.36 -7.92 -16.75
CA ASN A 199 -5.44 -7.85 -17.74
C ASN A 199 -6.80 -7.35 -17.24
N TYR A 200 -6.99 -7.11 -15.94
CA TYR A 200 -8.29 -6.75 -15.38
C TYR A 200 -8.17 -5.66 -14.31
N ILE A 201 -9.23 -4.87 -14.21
CA ILE A 201 -9.51 -4.00 -13.06
C ILE A 201 -10.79 -4.54 -12.42
N THR A 202 -10.74 -4.83 -11.13
CA THR A 202 -11.88 -5.34 -10.37
C THR A 202 -12.27 -4.31 -9.32
N TYR A 203 -13.50 -3.82 -9.38
CA TYR A 203 -14.07 -3.06 -8.28
C TYR A 203 -14.58 -4.01 -7.20
N LYS A 204 -14.14 -3.76 -5.97
CA LYS A 204 -14.51 -4.53 -4.80
C LYS A 204 -14.85 -3.60 -3.64
N ASN A 205 -15.98 -3.86 -3.01
CA ASN A 205 -16.46 -3.08 -1.89
C ASN A 205 -16.85 -4.01 -0.72
N PHE A 206 -16.94 -3.45 0.47
CA PHE A 206 -17.36 -4.21 1.65
C PHE A 206 -18.87 -4.55 1.58
N GLY A 207 -19.24 -5.65 2.22
CA GLY A 207 -20.63 -6.11 2.28
C GLY A 207 -21.00 -7.06 1.14
N ASN A 208 -22.26 -7.01 0.70
CA ASN A 208 -22.82 -7.98 -0.27
C ASN A 208 -22.73 -7.48 -1.73
N GLN A 209 -21.87 -6.50 -2.01
CA GLN A 209 -21.71 -6.00 -3.38
C GLN A 209 -20.94 -7.03 -4.22
N PRO A 210 -21.48 -7.50 -5.35
CA PRO A 210 -20.76 -8.41 -6.21
C PRO A 210 -19.55 -7.73 -6.86
N ASP A 211 -18.50 -8.50 -7.08
CA ASP A 211 -17.30 -8.04 -7.79
C ASP A 211 -17.65 -7.61 -9.21
N ILE A 212 -17.21 -6.40 -9.59
CA ILE A 212 -17.39 -5.86 -10.95
C ILE A 212 -16.03 -5.83 -11.63
N ARG A 213 -15.85 -6.66 -12.67
CA ARG A 213 -14.56 -6.84 -13.34
C ARG A 213 -14.61 -6.29 -14.76
N CYS A 214 -13.59 -5.52 -15.14
CA CYS A 214 -13.45 -4.91 -16.45
C CYS A 214 -12.07 -5.28 -17.06
N PRO A 215 -12.00 -5.81 -18.28
CA PRO A 215 -10.72 -6.09 -18.94
C PRO A 215 -10.02 -4.79 -19.36
N ILE A 216 -8.69 -4.77 -19.26
CA ILE A 216 -7.86 -3.65 -19.70
C ILE A 216 -7.85 -3.60 -21.24
N PRO A 217 -8.24 -2.47 -21.88
CA PRO A 217 -8.24 -2.34 -23.33
C PRO A 217 -6.86 -2.56 -23.95
N ARG A 218 -6.82 -3.26 -25.10
CA ARG A 218 -5.59 -3.53 -25.85
C ARG A 218 -5.49 -2.65 -27.10
N ARG A 219 -4.26 -2.30 -27.48
CA ARG A 219 -3.99 -1.58 -28.74
C ARG A 219 -4.24 -2.52 -29.92
N ARG A 220 -4.89 -2.02 -30.98
CA ARG A 220 -5.28 -2.81 -32.16
C ARG A 220 -4.09 -3.29 -33.00
N ASN A 221 -3.02 -2.48 -33.07
CA ASN A 221 -1.83 -2.72 -33.90
C ASN A 221 -0.58 -2.70 -33.01
N ASP A 222 -0.50 -3.59 -32.02
CA ASP A 222 0.72 -3.71 -31.23
C ASP A 222 1.83 -4.28 -32.14
N LEU A 223 2.76 -3.41 -32.56
CA LEU A 223 3.88 -3.77 -33.44
C LEU A 223 4.91 -4.65 -32.72
N TYR A 224 4.84 -4.71 -31.39
CA TYR A 224 5.71 -5.50 -30.55
C TYR A 224 4.90 -6.66 -29.95
N ASP A 225 4.94 -7.76 -30.70
CA ASP A 225 4.65 -9.12 -30.23
C ASP A 225 3.17 -9.49 -30.04
N SER A 226 2.69 -10.38 -30.92
CA SER A 226 1.37 -11.03 -30.82
C SER A 226 1.21 -11.89 -29.56
N GLU A 227 2.30 -12.22 -28.86
CA GLU A 227 2.36 -13.04 -27.64
C GLU A 227 2.45 -12.20 -26.34
N ARG A 228 2.42 -10.86 -26.40
CA ARG A 228 2.35 -10.03 -25.17
C ARG A 228 0.97 -10.13 -24.54
N HIS A 229 0.79 -11.16 -23.72
CA HIS A 229 -0.50 -11.51 -23.16
C HIS A 229 -0.86 -10.74 -21.87
N ASN A 230 0.05 -9.95 -21.30
CA ASN A 230 -0.09 -9.51 -19.90
C ASN A 230 0.04 -7.97 -19.78
N LEU A 231 -1.10 -7.28 -19.56
CA LEU A 231 -1.13 -5.86 -19.21
C LEU A 231 -1.23 -5.68 -17.69
N ARG A 232 -0.40 -4.81 -17.10
CA ARG A 232 -0.44 -4.46 -15.67
C ARG A 232 -0.40 -2.94 -15.50
N LEU A 233 -1.14 -2.42 -14.53
CA LEU A 233 -1.10 -1.00 -14.15
C LEU A 233 0.02 -0.79 -13.12
N LEU A 234 0.90 0.19 -13.33
CA LEU A 234 2.01 0.51 -12.43
C LEU A 234 1.95 1.98 -12.03
N SER A 235 2.28 2.29 -10.78
CA SER A 235 2.32 3.66 -10.24
C SER A 235 3.70 4.34 -10.36
N HIS A 236 4.72 3.63 -10.86
CA HIS A 236 6.04 4.18 -11.20
C HIS A 236 6.79 3.22 -12.16
N PRO A 237 7.76 3.71 -12.97
CA PRO A 237 8.72 2.84 -13.65
C PRO A 237 9.66 2.23 -12.60
N GLN A 238 9.21 1.18 -11.91
CA GLN A 238 10.10 0.33 -11.13
C GLN A 238 10.74 -0.68 -12.09
N ASP A 239 12.05 -0.60 -12.24
CA ASP A 239 12.81 -1.66 -12.88
C ASP A 239 12.51 -2.98 -12.18
N HIS A 240 12.09 -3.96 -12.98
CA HIS A 240 11.41 -5.15 -12.54
C HIS A 240 12.20 -5.98 -11.51
N VAL A 241 11.61 -6.25 -10.34
CA VAL A 241 11.84 -7.52 -9.64
C VAL A 241 10.72 -8.46 -10.09
N LEU A 242 10.95 -9.16 -11.19
CA LEU A 242 10.15 -10.31 -11.57
C LEU A 242 10.41 -11.41 -10.54
N PHE A 243 9.45 -11.70 -9.68
CA PHE A 243 9.40 -13.03 -9.10
C PHE A 243 9.02 -14.00 -10.24
N PRO A 244 9.88 -14.96 -10.60
CA PRO A 244 9.54 -15.90 -11.66
C PRO A 244 8.35 -16.73 -11.17
N GLY A 245 7.25 -16.69 -11.92
CA GLY A 245 6.21 -17.69 -11.78
C GLY A 245 6.78 -19.09 -12.10
N PRO A 246 6.09 -20.17 -11.68
CA PRO A 246 6.62 -21.54 -11.74
C PRO A 246 6.94 -22.06 -13.15
N ASN A 247 6.57 -21.35 -14.22
CA ASN A 247 6.66 -21.82 -15.61
C ASN A 247 7.63 -21.01 -16.51
N GLY A 248 8.76 -20.54 -15.98
CA GLY A 248 9.80 -19.88 -16.78
C GLY A 248 10.89 -20.85 -17.25
N ALA A 249 10.67 -21.55 -18.37
CA ALA A 249 11.69 -22.37 -19.00
C ALA A 249 12.89 -21.51 -19.45
N GLY A 250 14.09 -21.87 -18.98
CA GLY A 250 15.34 -21.16 -19.25
C GLY A 250 15.78 -21.27 -20.71
N GLY A 251 15.61 -20.18 -21.47
CA GLY A 251 16.31 -19.96 -22.73
C GLY A 251 17.72 -19.45 -22.48
N HIS A 252 18.73 -20.27 -22.78
CA HIS A 252 20.15 -19.88 -22.78
C HIS A 252 20.41 -18.72 -23.75
N LEU A 253 20.86 -17.57 -23.26
CA LEU A 253 21.46 -16.51 -24.08
C LEU A 253 22.96 -16.79 -24.21
N GLN A 254 23.37 -17.26 -25.40
CA GLN A 254 24.76 -17.28 -25.87
C GLN A 254 25.26 -15.84 -26.05
N GLY A 255 26.36 -15.49 -25.39
CA GLY A 255 27.02 -14.20 -25.54
C GLY A 255 28.12 -14.20 -26.60
N HIS A 256 28.14 -13.16 -27.44
CA HIS A 256 29.31 -12.42 -27.96
C HIS A 256 28.83 -11.39 -29.01
N PRO A 257 29.60 -10.34 -29.39
CA PRO A 257 31.01 -10.06 -29.10
C PRO A 257 31.28 -8.63 -28.56
N GLY A 258 32.47 -8.41 -27.99
CA GLY A 258 33.01 -7.08 -27.71
C GLY A 258 34.27 -6.87 -28.53
N ASP A 259 34.19 -5.96 -29.51
CA ASP A 259 35.33 -5.33 -30.18
C ASP A 259 35.79 -4.12 -29.36
N ARG A 260 37.12 -3.92 -29.37
CA ARG A 260 37.98 -2.88 -28.76
C ARG A 260 38.60 -3.20 -27.39
#